data_AF-A0A388NLU6-F1
#
_entry.id   AF-A0A388NLU6-F1
#
_cell.length_a   1.000
_cell.length_b   1.000
_cell.length_c   1.000
_cell.angle_alpha   90.00
_cell.angle_beta   90.00
_cell.angle_gamma   90.00
#
_symmetry.space_group_name_H-M   'P 1'
#
loop_
_entity.id
_entity.type
_entity.pdbx_description
1 polymer ?
#
loop_
_entity_poly.entity_id
_entity_poly.type
_entity_poly.pdbx_seq_one_letter_code
_entity_poly.pdbx_strand_id
1 'polypeptide(L)'
;MFRKYYEDLFLPTIDLRQNKFVWLGTPQSFDGLAMYFRENAAGVFIAHAYRFVAADKPLNGACSTFVVECAPETWLRAGLDKMGEADTCAYLAGVFAEPLQGHALLANKFLRWLNFPIVKNKRWHHGNLVLLGDALHTAHFSIGSGTKLALEDAAALADAFSGQRSVPAALSEFERKRKRWVDEFQEAALRSLTWLENVGGELAGDPVAFAYRAQTRSKRVGYSRVKRTAPDFAARYDSWKDRQPPAAGPVPTEWLDLFCKRSFGHLATLMSDGTPHVTPVWVDYDGTHVLVNSARGRLKDKHMEARPDVALEIQDPDNPNRYLLVRGAVASISEADADEQLDAMSPRYLNREKYPAGMRFPGEVRRLYKIKPKSVVFWDPFG
;
A
#
# COMPACT_ATOMS: atom_id res chain seq x y z
N MET A 1 -2.79 -27.43 11.79
CA MET A 1 -3.14 -28.86 11.72
C MET A 1 -4.49 -29.07 11.01
N PHE A 2 -5.58 -28.41 11.40
CA PHE A 2 -6.92 -28.56 10.79
C PHE A 2 -7.04 -28.08 9.33
N ARG A 3 -6.72 -26.81 9.02
CA ARG A 3 -6.81 -26.27 7.66
C ARG A 3 -5.98 -27.06 6.62
N LYS A 4 -4.79 -27.54 7.02
CA LYS A 4 -3.91 -28.35 6.16
C LYS A 4 -4.51 -29.74 5.89
N TYR A 5 -5.21 -30.31 6.87
CA TYR A 5 -5.85 -31.62 6.72
C TYR A 5 -7.07 -31.57 5.78
N TYR A 6 -7.75 -30.42 5.70
CA TYR A 6 -8.94 -30.20 4.86
C TYR A 6 -8.69 -29.21 3.71
N GLU A 7 -7.46 -29.15 3.20
CA GLU A 7 -7.07 -28.14 2.20
C GLU A 7 -7.87 -28.26 0.90
N ASP A 8 -8.21 -29.47 0.47
CA ASP A 8 -9.05 -29.72 -0.72
C ASP A 8 -10.49 -29.20 -0.55
N LEU A 9 -10.97 -29.06 0.69
CA LEU A 9 -12.32 -28.59 0.98
C LEU A 9 -12.38 -27.06 1.01
N PHE A 10 -11.44 -26.42 1.72
CA PHE A 10 -11.44 -24.98 1.97
C PHE A 10 -10.66 -24.18 0.92
N LEU A 11 -9.75 -24.84 0.19
CA LEU A 11 -8.91 -24.29 -0.86
C LEU A 11 -8.15 -23.05 -0.36
N PRO A 12 -7.24 -23.21 0.63
CA PRO A 12 -6.49 -22.10 1.20
C PRO A 12 -5.43 -21.57 0.22
N THR A 13 -5.21 -20.26 0.26
CA THR A 13 -4.02 -19.60 -0.28
C THR A 13 -3.23 -19.00 0.87
N ILE A 14 -1.92 -19.21 0.86
CA ILE A 14 -0.99 -18.66 1.86
C ILE A 14 0.07 -17.87 1.12
N ASP A 15 0.10 -16.55 1.36
CA ASP A 15 1.17 -15.68 0.92
C ASP A 15 2.03 -15.30 2.12
N LEU A 16 3.27 -15.79 2.16
CA LEU A 16 4.19 -15.53 3.27
C LEU A 16 5.00 -14.26 2.98
N ARG A 17 4.85 -13.27 3.85
CA ARG A 17 5.34 -11.90 3.61
C ARG A 17 6.80 -11.73 4.02
N GLN A 18 7.51 -10.84 3.33
CA GLN A 18 8.99 -10.80 3.39
C GLN A 18 9.54 -10.32 4.73
N ASN A 19 8.88 -9.32 5.35
CA ASN A 19 9.36 -8.74 6.60
C ASN A 19 9.34 -9.78 7.72
N LYS A 20 10.43 -9.78 8.50
CA LYS A 20 10.51 -10.50 9.76
C LYS A 20 9.83 -9.66 10.82
N PHE A 21 9.05 -10.29 11.69
CA PHE A 21 8.48 -9.64 12.86
C PHE A 21 8.64 -10.48 14.13
N VAL A 22 8.62 -9.81 15.28
CA VAL A 22 8.64 -10.40 16.61
C VAL A 22 7.66 -9.67 17.52
N TRP A 23 6.97 -10.42 18.37
CA TRP A 23 5.98 -9.87 19.31
C TRP A 23 6.57 -9.81 20.71
N LEU A 24 6.72 -8.59 21.24
CA LEU A 24 7.27 -8.34 22.57
C LEU A 24 6.24 -7.56 23.42
N GLY A 25 6.51 -7.50 24.72
CA GLY A 25 5.82 -6.62 25.65
C GLY A 25 6.78 -5.62 26.26
N THR A 26 6.25 -4.58 26.91
CA THR A 26 7.06 -3.65 27.69
C THR A 26 6.24 -3.05 28.85
N PRO A 27 6.88 -2.69 29.98
CA PRO A 27 6.24 -1.90 31.02
C PRO A 27 5.90 -0.47 30.56
N GLN A 28 6.53 0.04 29.51
CA GLN A 28 6.25 1.36 28.98
C GLN A 28 4.78 1.45 28.51
N SER A 29 4.10 2.51 28.92
CA SER A 29 2.70 2.75 28.54
C SER A 29 2.63 3.62 27.28
N PHE A 30 1.82 3.21 26.31
CA PHE A 30 1.54 3.98 25.10
C PHE A 30 0.05 4.30 25.02
N ASP A 31 -0.29 5.58 24.92
CA ASP A 31 -1.68 6.02 24.77
C ASP A 31 -2.10 5.89 23.30
N GLY A 32 -2.95 4.90 23.02
CA GLY A 32 -3.37 4.55 21.67
C GLY A 32 -2.36 3.69 20.90
N LEU A 33 -2.62 3.49 19.62
CA LEU A 33 -1.70 2.77 18.71
C LEU A 33 -0.63 3.75 18.21
N ALA A 34 0.61 3.56 18.67
CA ALA A 34 1.77 4.28 18.20
C ALA A 34 2.56 3.43 17.20
N MET A 35 3.09 4.09 16.17
CA MET A 35 4.03 3.49 15.22
C MET A 35 5.33 4.26 15.24
N TYR A 36 6.44 3.55 15.43
CA TYR A 36 7.77 4.14 15.46
C TYR A 36 8.59 3.59 14.31
N PHE A 37 9.29 4.48 13.61
CA PHE A 37 10.22 4.14 12.54
C PHE A 37 11.61 4.57 13.01
N ARG A 38 12.56 3.64 13.01
CA ARG A 38 13.94 3.90 13.42
C ARG A 38 14.88 3.30 12.40
N GLU A 39 15.88 4.08 12.00
CA GLU A 39 16.92 3.66 11.09
C GLU A 39 18.26 3.65 11.83
N ASN A 40 19.05 2.60 11.61
CA ASN A 40 20.43 2.50 12.06
C ASN A 40 21.30 1.88 10.95
N ALA A 41 22.56 1.58 11.25
CA ALA A 41 23.49 1.00 10.29
C ALA A 41 23.04 -0.35 9.67
N ALA A 42 22.16 -1.11 10.34
CA ALA A 42 21.59 -2.35 9.79
C ALA A 42 20.37 -2.10 8.89
N GLY A 43 19.76 -0.93 8.97
CA GLY A 43 18.62 -0.48 8.16
C GLY A 43 17.42 -0.07 9.01
N VAL A 44 16.22 -0.28 8.47
CA VAL A 44 14.97 0.24 9.04
C VAL A 44 14.27 -0.79 9.91
N PHE A 45 13.89 -0.35 11.10
CA PHE A 45 13.03 -1.06 12.04
C PHE A 45 11.74 -0.29 12.27
N ILE A 46 10.63 -1.02 12.30
CA ILE A 46 9.31 -0.47 12.54
C ILE A 46 8.78 -1.12 13.83
N ALA A 47 8.28 -0.32 14.76
CA ALA A 47 7.60 -0.82 15.95
C ALA A 47 6.13 -0.38 15.96
N HIS A 48 5.25 -1.29 16.36
CA HIS A 48 3.84 -1.04 16.64
C HIS A 48 3.61 -1.25 18.12
N ALA A 49 3.23 -0.18 18.82
CA ALA A 49 3.11 -0.18 20.27
C ALA A 49 1.72 0.28 20.72
N TYR A 50 1.12 -0.43 21.66
CA TYR A 50 -0.17 -0.04 22.25
C TYR A 50 -0.37 -0.70 23.61
N ARG A 51 -1.01 0.05 24.53
CA ARG A 51 -1.38 -0.44 25.86
C ARG A 51 -2.51 -1.47 25.78
N PHE A 52 -2.39 -2.57 26.52
CA PHE A 52 -3.43 -3.61 26.64
C PHE A 52 -3.96 -3.79 28.07
N VAL A 53 -3.22 -3.34 29.10
CA VAL A 53 -3.70 -3.22 30.48
C VAL A 53 -3.18 -1.93 31.12
N ALA A 54 -3.81 -1.49 32.21
CA ALA A 54 -3.35 -0.33 32.95
C ALA A 54 -1.92 -0.53 33.48
N ALA A 55 -1.11 0.54 33.45
CA ALA A 55 0.32 0.47 33.76
C ALA A 55 0.61 0.10 35.23
N ASP A 56 -0.33 0.41 36.13
CA ASP A 56 -0.29 0.04 37.55
C ASP A 56 -0.61 -1.45 37.81
N LYS A 57 -1.12 -2.16 36.80
CA LYS A 57 -1.49 -3.59 36.88
C LYS A 57 -0.95 -4.37 35.67
N PRO A 58 0.39 -4.44 35.49
CA PRO A 58 0.98 -5.12 34.35
C PRO A 58 0.70 -6.63 34.38
N LEU A 59 0.49 -7.24 33.22
CA LEU A 59 0.42 -8.69 33.07
C LEU A 59 1.77 -9.20 32.62
N ASN A 60 2.35 -10.12 33.41
CA ASN A 60 3.70 -10.65 33.18
C ASN A 60 4.77 -9.54 33.00
N GLY A 61 4.66 -8.45 33.77
CA GLY A 61 5.58 -7.32 33.71
C GLY A 61 5.37 -6.36 32.54
N ALA A 62 4.45 -6.64 31.61
CA ALA A 62 4.12 -5.75 30.49
C ALA A 62 2.75 -5.10 30.68
N CYS A 63 2.63 -3.83 30.28
CA CYS A 63 1.33 -3.17 30.11
C CYS A 63 1.00 -2.85 28.65
N SER A 64 2.03 -2.86 27.79
CA SER A 64 1.89 -2.60 26.35
C SER A 64 2.49 -3.71 25.50
N THR A 65 1.88 -3.89 24.33
CA THR A 65 2.44 -4.66 23.21
C THR A 65 3.50 -3.81 22.52
N PHE A 66 4.58 -4.46 22.07
CA PHE A 66 5.63 -3.85 21.27
C PHE A 66 6.04 -4.84 20.16
N VAL A 67 5.36 -4.77 19.01
CA VAL A 67 5.67 -5.63 17.86
C VAL A 67 6.71 -4.92 17.01
N VAL A 68 7.84 -5.58 16.74
CA VAL A 68 8.89 -5.05 15.87
C VAL A 68 8.89 -5.82 14.56
N GLU A 69 9.02 -5.11 13.44
CA GLU A 69 9.25 -5.69 12.12
C GLU A 69 10.40 -5.00 11.37
N CYS A 70 11.08 -5.74 10.49
CA CYS A 70 12.10 -5.23 9.59
C CYS A 70 12.26 -6.11 8.35
N ALA A 71 12.91 -5.56 7.33
CA ALA A 71 13.28 -6.30 6.13
C ALA A 71 14.26 -7.46 6.44
N PRO A 72 14.22 -8.58 5.70
CA PRO A 72 15.08 -9.73 5.97
C PRO A 72 16.58 -9.38 5.90
N GLU A 73 16.98 -8.44 5.04
CA GLU A 73 18.36 -7.95 4.95
C GLU A 73 18.77 -7.17 6.19
N THR A 74 17.86 -6.38 6.76
CA THR A 74 18.09 -5.67 8.03
C THR A 74 18.17 -6.63 9.20
N TRP A 75 17.30 -7.64 9.24
CA TRP A 75 17.34 -8.69 10.24
C TRP A 75 18.68 -9.45 10.24
N LEU A 76 19.18 -9.83 9.07
CA LEU A 76 20.48 -10.51 8.92
C LEU A 76 21.66 -9.59 9.25
N ARG A 77 21.67 -8.34 8.75
CA ARG A 77 22.75 -7.37 9.02
C ARG A 77 22.86 -7.03 10.52
N ALA A 78 21.74 -7.01 11.22
CA ALA A 78 21.70 -6.81 12.67
C ALA A 78 22.15 -8.04 13.47
N GLY A 79 22.31 -9.21 12.83
CA GLY A 79 22.65 -10.47 13.51
C GLY A 79 21.50 -11.08 14.33
N LEU A 80 20.26 -10.62 14.11
CA LEU A 80 19.08 -11.04 14.86
C LEU A 80 18.67 -12.49 14.59
N ASP A 81 19.25 -13.13 13.56
CA ASP A 81 19.11 -14.55 13.25
C ASP A 81 19.88 -15.45 14.21
N LYS A 82 20.90 -14.92 14.88
CA LYS A 82 21.80 -15.65 15.77
C LYS A 82 21.65 -15.25 17.23
N MET A 83 21.05 -14.09 17.50
CA MET A 83 20.85 -13.58 18.84
C MET A 83 19.88 -14.45 19.64
N GLY A 84 20.21 -14.68 20.91
CA GLY A 84 19.27 -15.21 21.88
C GLY A 84 18.18 -14.20 22.23
N GLU A 85 17.26 -14.62 23.08
CA GLU A 85 16.13 -13.79 23.52
C GLU A 85 16.57 -12.49 24.21
N ALA A 86 17.49 -12.59 25.18
CA ALA A 86 17.99 -11.44 25.93
C ALA A 86 18.73 -10.44 25.03
N ASP A 87 19.61 -10.92 24.14
CA ASP A 87 20.36 -10.08 23.21
C ASP A 87 19.45 -9.40 22.19
N THR A 88 18.43 -10.11 21.68
CA THR A 88 17.43 -9.54 20.78
C THR A 88 16.66 -8.41 21.47
N CYS A 89 16.18 -8.63 22.69
CA CYS A 89 15.47 -7.61 23.45
C CYS A 89 16.35 -6.40 23.76
N ALA A 90 17.62 -6.61 24.14
CA ALA A 90 18.57 -5.53 24.42
C ALA A 90 18.89 -4.72 23.16
N TYR A 91 19.15 -5.39 22.04
CA TYR A 91 19.40 -4.74 20.75
C TYR A 91 18.21 -3.86 20.34
N LEU A 92 17.00 -4.42 20.34
CA LEU A 92 15.79 -3.70 19.96
C LEU A 92 15.45 -2.57 20.95
N ALA A 93 15.71 -2.76 22.24
CA ALA A 93 15.55 -1.69 23.23
C ALA A 93 16.51 -0.52 22.94
N GLY A 94 17.72 -0.80 22.45
CA GLY A 94 18.66 0.22 21.96
C GLY A 94 18.15 0.94 20.72
N VAL A 95 17.62 0.22 19.72
CA VAL A 95 17.03 0.81 18.50
C VAL A 95 15.87 1.75 18.83
N PHE A 96 15.05 1.38 19.80
CA PHE A 96 13.85 2.11 20.21
C PHE A 96 14.01 2.79 21.58
N ALA A 97 15.22 3.23 21.94
CA ALA A 97 15.51 3.78 23.26
C ALA A 97 14.64 5.00 23.62
N GLU A 98 14.43 5.91 22.65
CA GLU A 98 13.61 7.11 22.82
C GLU A 98 12.15 6.79 23.19
N PRO A 99 11.38 6.00 22.41
CA PRO A 99 10.01 5.68 22.77
C PRO A 99 9.87 4.78 24.00
N LEU A 100 10.87 3.93 24.29
CA LEU A 100 10.85 3.03 25.46
C LEU A 100 11.22 3.73 26.76
N GLN A 101 11.90 4.88 26.71
CA GLN A 101 12.28 5.68 27.88
C GLN A 101 13.01 4.85 28.96
N GLY A 102 13.90 3.96 28.52
CA GLY A 102 14.69 3.09 29.41
C GLY A 102 13.97 1.82 29.89
N HIS A 103 12.70 1.61 29.56
CA HIS A 103 12.00 0.36 29.87
C HIS A 103 12.48 -0.79 28.99
N ALA A 104 12.55 -1.99 29.57
CA ALA A 104 12.94 -3.19 28.86
C ALA A 104 11.86 -3.68 27.87
N LEU A 105 12.32 -4.42 26.86
CA LEU A 105 11.47 -5.28 26.04
C LEU A 105 11.44 -6.69 26.65
N LEU A 106 10.24 -7.25 26.72
CA LEU A 106 9.95 -8.52 27.36
C LEU A 106 9.45 -9.50 26.30
N ALA A 107 10.18 -10.60 26.12
CA ALA A 107 9.71 -11.69 25.29
C ALA A 107 8.74 -12.58 26.08
N ASN A 108 7.82 -13.24 25.36
CA ASN A 108 7.08 -14.37 25.91
C ASN A 108 7.84 -15.67 25.62
N LYS A 109 7.50 -16.77 26.30
CA LYS A 109 8.16 -18.07 26.21
C LYS A 109 8.57 -18.41 24.77
N PHE A 110 9.88 -18.39 24.52
CA PHE A 110 10.53 -18.61 23.23
C PHE A 110 10.25 -17.51 22.22
N LEU A 111 11.11 -16.49 22.23
CA LEU A 111 11.19 -15.50 21.14
C LEU A 111 11.36 -16.20 19.79
N ARG A 112 10.49 -15.87 18.83
CA ARG A 112 10.59 -16.32 17.45
C ARG A 112 10.35 -15.17 16.50
N TRP A 113 11.31 -14.97 15.60
CA TRP A 113 11.13 -14.15 14.41
C TRP A 113 10.30 -14.93 13.39
N LEU A 114 9.21 -14.32 12.94
CA LEU A 114 8.26 -14.92 12.01
C LEU A 114 8.14 -14.05 10.77
N ASN A 115 7.65 -14.66 9.69
CA ASN A 115 7.11 -13.94 8.55
C ASN A 115 5.59 -13.96 8.66
N PHE A 116 4.93 -12.86 8.31
CA PHE A 116 3.48 -12.80 8.43
C PHE A 116 2.81 -13.61 7.32
N PRO A 117 1.97 -14.62 7.62
CA PRO A 117 1.23 -15.34 6.59
C PRO A 117 -0.10 -14.62 6.31
N ILE A 118 -0.32 -14.20 5.07
CA ILE A 118 -1.63 -13.81 4.58
C ILE A 118 -2.38 -15.08 4.18
N VAL A 119 -3.43 -15.38 4.94
CA VAL A 119 -4.30 -16.53 4.74
C VAL A 119 -5.59 -16.06 4.08
N LYS A 120 -5.96 -16.74 3.00
CA LYS A 120 -7.30 -16.66 2.39
C LYS A 120 -7.82 -18.07 2.19
N ASN A 121 -9.12 -18.27 2.33
CA ASN A 121 -9.77 -19.53 1.97
C ASN A 121 -10.84 -19.24 0.92
N LYS A 122 -10.80 -19.95 -0.21
CA LYS A 122 -11.80 -19.76 -1.28
C LYS A 122 -13.20 -20.13 -0.77
N ARG A 123 -13.31 -21.20 0.02
CA ARG A 123 -14.56 -21.64 0.67
C ARG A 123 -14.43 -21.52 2.19
N TRP A 124 -15.46 -21.03 2.86
CA TRP A 124 -15.42 -20.79 4.31
C TRP A 124 -15.98 -21.96 5.13
N HIS A 125 -16.79 -22.81 4.47
CA HIS A 125 -17.43 -23.95 5.09
C HIS A 125 -17.53 -25.15 4.14
N HIS A 126 -17.71 -26.35 4.70
CA HIS A 126 -18.03 -27.58 3.98
C HIS A 126 -18.81 -28.53 4.89
N GLY A 127 -19.99 -28.98 4.46
CA GLY A 127 -20.87 -29.79 5.31
C GLY A 127 -21.21 -29.05 6.61
N ASN A 128 -20.85 -29.63 7.75
CA ASN A 128 -21.00 -29.04 9.09
C ASN A 128 -19.70 -28.39 9.63
N LEU A 129 -18.67 -28.25 8.79
CA LEU A 129 -17.40 -27.63 9.16
C LEU A 129 -17.37 -26.17 8.70
N VAL A 130 -16.88 -25.27 9.54
CA VAL A 130 -16.69 -23.84 9.25
C VAL A 130 -15.37 -23.35 9.84
N LEU A 131 -14.66 -22.49 9.11
CA LEU A 131 -13.47 -21.80 9.61
C LEU A 131 -13.87 -20.43 10.18
N LEU A 132 -13.15 -19.97 11.21
CA LEU A 132 -13.32 -18.63 11.80
C LEU A 132 -11.96 -18.01 12.18
N GLY A 133 -11.92 -16.68 12.25
CA GLY A 133 -10.74 -15.92 12.65
C GLY A 133 -9.52 -16.22 11.76
N ASP A 134 -8.33 -16.25 12.34
CA ASP A 134 -7.08 -16.45 11.59
C ASP A 134 -6.97 -17.80 10.86
N ALA A 135 -7.78 -18.80 11.24
CA ALA A 135 -7.88 -20.04 10.47
C ALA A 135 -8.59 -19.84 9.12
N LEU A 136 -9.53 -18.90 9.07
CA LEU A 136 -10.31 -18.54 7.91
C LEU A 136 -9.63 -17.45 7.07
N HIS A 137 -9.10 -16.43 7.71
CA HIS A 137 -8.40 -15.34 7.03
C HIS A 137 -7.57 -14.55 8.03
N THR A 138 -6.38 -14.11 7.61
CA THR A 138 -5.55 -13.22 8.42
C THR A 138 -5.53 -11.82 7.82
N ALA A 139 -5.32 -10.82 8.67
CA ALA A 139 -5.03 -9.46 8.25
C ALA A 139 -3.84 -8.94 9.05
N HIS A 140 -2.92 -8.26 8.37
CA HIS A 140 -1.69 -7.77 8.97
C HIS A 140 -1.98 -6.89 10.21
N PHE A 141 -1.22 -7.08 11.28
CA PHE A 141 -1.43 -6.41 12.56
C PHE A 141 -1.30 -4.88 12.46
N SER A 142 -0.68 -4.36 11.39
CA SER A 142 -0.52 -2.92 11.18
C SER A 142 -1.83 -2.13 11.02
N ILE A 143 -2.98 -2.80 10.85
CA ILE A 143 -4.30 -2.15 10.90
C ILE A 143 -5.21 -2.72 12.00
N GLY A 144 -4.62 -3.43 12.98
CA GLY A 144 -5.21 -3.82 14.27
C GLY A 144 -6.50 -4.63 14.17
N SER A 145 -6.42 -5.93 13.85
CA SER A 145 -7.64 -6.63 13.40
C SER A 145 -7.80 -8.13 13.62
N GLY A 146 -6.77 -8.93 13.91
CA GLY A 146 -6.96 -10.40 14.00
C GLY A 146 -8.07 -10.80 14.99
N THR A 147 -7.97 -10.35 16.23
CA THR A 147 -8.99 -10.60 17.27
C THR A 147 -10.33 -9.96 16.95
N LYS A 148 -10.32 -8.73 16.42
CA LYS A 148 -11.55 -8.02 16.06
C LYS A 148 -12.32 -8.77 14.96
N LEU A 149 -11.61 -9.17 13.90
CA LEU A 149 -12.19 -9.95 12.80
C LEU A 149 -12.74 -11.27 13.32
N ALA A 150 -11.97 -12.01 14.12
CA ALA A 150 -12.44 -13.26 14.71
C ALA A 150 -13.73 -13.10 15.53
N LEU A 151 -13.84 -12.04 16.34
CA LEU A 151 -15.05 -11.74 17.11
C LEU A 151 -16.23 -11.34 16.22
N GLU A 152 -15.99 -10.50 15.20
CA GLU A 152 -17.02 -10.13 14.23
C GLU A 152 -17.49 -11.32 13.39
N ASP A 153 -16.60 -12.25 13.05
CA ASP A 153 -16.95 -13.47 12.33
C ASP A 153 -17.80 -14.39 13.21
N ALA A 154 -17.42 -14.56 14.48
CA ALA A 154 -18.21 -15.33 15.44
C ALA A 154 -19.61 -14.74 15.64
N ALA A 155 -19.72 -13.42 15.77
CA ALA A 155 -21.00 -12.72 15.88
C ALA A 155 -21.85 -12.91 14.61
N ALA A 156 -21.27 -12.72 13.42
CA ALA A 156 -21.99 -12.89 12.17
C ALA A 156 -22.42 -14.34 11.91
N LEU A 157 -21.63 -15.32 12.37
CA LEU A 157 -22.03 -16.72 12.34
C LEU A 157 -23.25 -16.97 13.24
N ALA A 158 -23.23 -16.45 14.47
CA ALA A 158 -24.35 -16.56 15.41
C ALA A 158 -25.64 -15.91 14.85
N ASP A 159 -25.52 -14.73 14.22
CA ASP A 159 -26.63 -14.06 13.55
C ASP A 159 -27.20 -14.90 12.39
N ALA A 160 -26.33 -15.53 11.59
CA ALA A 160 -26.74 -16.40 10.51
C ALA A 160 -27.52 -17.63 11.01
N PHE A 161 -27.07 -18.24 12.12
CA PHE A 161 -27.80 -19.34 12.77
C PHE A 161 -29.13 -18.92 13.39
N SER A 162 -29.23 -17.69 13.88
CA SER A 162 -30.48 -17.15 14.42
C SER A 162 -31.54 -16.92 13.34
N GLY A 163 -31.11 -16.63 12.10
CA GLY A 163 -32.01 -16.33 10.98
C GLY A 163 -32.33 -17.51 10.05
N GLN A 164 -31.62 -18.63 10.14
CA GLN A 164 -31.74 -19.76 9.21
C GLN A 164 -32.17 -21.04 9.92
N ARG A 165 -32.93 -21.91 9.23
CA ARG A 165 -33.50 -23.14 9.82
C ARG A 165 -32.61 -24.38 9.68
N SER A 166 -31.52 -24.31 8.93
CA SER A 166 -30.61 -25.45 8.72
C SER A 166 -29.16 -25.01 8.72
N VAL A 167 -28.26 -25.93 9.13
CA VAL A 167 -26.80 -25.69 9.15
C VAL A 167 -26.29 -25.24 7.77
N PRO A 168 -26.61 -25.92 6.65
CA PRO A 168 -26.10 -25.48 5.34
C PRO A 168 -26.56 -24.08 4.95
N ALA A 169 -27.80 -23.71 5.28
CA ALA A 169 -28.33 -22.37 4.99
C ALA A 169 -27.66 -21.30 5.85
N ALA A 170 -27.45 -21.56 7.14
CA ALA A 170 -26.75 -20.65 8.05
C ALA A 170 -25.30 -20.39 7.60
N LEU A 171 -24.56 -21.44 7.27
CA LEU A 171 -23.15 -21.31 6.86
C LEU A 171 -23.00 -20.58 5.52
N SER A 172 -23.90 -20.83 4.57
CA SER A 172 -23.92 -20.12 3.28
C SER A 172 -24.25 -18.64 3.45
N GLU A 173 -25.19 -18.31 4.35
CA GLU A 173 -25.56 -16.93 4.65
C GLU A 173 -24.45 -16.17 5.38
N PHE A 174 -23.74 -16.84 6.30
CA PHE A 174 -22.55 -16.31 6.96
C PHE A 174 -21.47 -15.92 5.93
N GLU A 175 -21.07 -16.86 5.05
CA GLU A 175 -20.08 -16.60 4.00
C GLU A 175 -20.54 -15.44 3.10
N ARG A 176 -21.79 -15.47 2.61
CA ARG A 176 -22.35 -14.44 1.73
C ARG A 176 -22.30 -13.04 2.33
N LYS A 177 -22.62 -12.89 3.63
CA LYS A 177 -22.66 -11.59 4.32
C LYS A 177 -21.27 -11.06 4.67
N ARG A 178 -20.36 -11.93 5.11
CA ARG A 178 -19.07 -11.53 5.67
C ARG A 178 -17.95 -11.44 4.65
N LYS A 179 -17.95 -12.30 3.62
CA LYS A 179 -16.82 -12.44 2.69
C LYS A 179 -16.41 -11.12 2.04
N ARG A 180 -17.36 -10.35 1.49
CA ARG A 180 -17.07 -9.04 0.87
C ARG A 180 -16.36 -8.08 1.84
N TRP A 181 -16.88 -7.96 3.06
CA TRP A 181 -16.31 -7.07 4.08
C TRP A 181 -14.91 -7.47 4.48
N VAL A 182 -14.68 -8.77 4.63
CA VAL A 182 -13.36 -9.34 4.93
C VAL A 182 -12.40 -9.13 3.76
N ASP A 183 -12.83 -9.35 2.52
CA ASP A 183 -12.00 -9.13 1.33
C ASP A 183 -11.53 -7.67 1.25
N GLU A 184 -12.45 -6.70 1.40
CA GLU A 184 -12.13 -5.26 1.45
C GLU A 184 -11.16 -4.93 2.62
N PHE A 185 -11.31 -5.63 3.75
CA PHE A 185 -10.43 -5.47 4.90
C PHE A 185 -9.02 -6.04 4.65
N GLN A 186 -8.92 -7.23 4.06
CA GLN A 186 -7.65 -7.87 3.72
C GLN A 186 -6.89 -7.09 2.64
N GLU A 187 -7.59 -6.50 1.68
CA GLU A 187 -6.98 -5.60 0.70
C GLU A 187 -6.37 -4.36 1.36
N ALA A 188 -7.08 -3.75 2.32
CA ALA A 188 -6.54 -2.63 3.09
C ALA A 188 -5.34 -3.04 3.96
N ALA A 189 -5.37 -4.24 4.54
CA ALA A 189 -4.25 -4.81 5.29
C ALA A 189 -3.04 -5.03 4.39
N LEU A 190 -3.25 -5.57 3.19
CA LEU A 190 -2.20 -5.79 2.20
C LEU A 190 -1.57 -4.48 1.74
N ARG A 191 -2.36 -3.46 1.39
CA ARG A 191 -1.83 -2.13 1.03
C ARG A 191 -0.98 -1.53 2.15
N SER A 192 -1.48 -1.61 3.39
CA SER A 192 -0.75 -1.13 4.57
C SER A 192 0.56 -1.88 4.77
N LEU A 193 0.55 -3.20 4.68
CA LEU A 193 1.73 -4.05 4.78
C LEU A 193 2.73 -3.75 3.67
N THR A 194 2.31 -3.72 2.41
CA THR A 194 3.19 -3.49 1.27
C THR A 194 3.87 -2.13 1.37
N TRP A 195 3.19 -1.10 1.87
CA TRP A 195 3.83 0.19 2.14
C TRP A 195 4.90 0.07 3.24
N LEU A 196 4.63 -0.65 4.34
CA LEU A 196 5.60 -0.85 5.43
C LEU A 196 6.84 -1.62 4.97
N GLU A 197 6.66 -2.65 4.14
CA GLU A 197 7.77 -3.43 3.57
C GLU A 197 8.71 -2.57 2.69
N ASN A 198 8.23 -1.42 2.18
CA ASN A 198 8.98 -0.56 1.26
C ASN A 198 9.23 0.86 1.80
N VAL A 199 9.06 1.08 3.11
CA VAL A 199 9.06 2.42 3.71
C VAL A 199 10.41 3.12 3.72
N GLY A 200 11.52 2.40 3.54
CA GLY A 200 12.87 2.93 3.78
C GLY A 200 13.20 4.19 2.99
N GLY A 201 12.80 4.26 1.72
CA GLY A 201 13.02 5.45 0.89
C GLY A 201 12.21 6.68 1.31
N GLU A 202 11.14 6.51 2.10
CA GLU A 202 10.26 7.61 2.52
C GLU A 202 10.68 8.25 3.85
N LEU A 203 11.57 7.62 4.64
CA LEU A 203 11.97 8.13 5.96
C LEU A 203 12.82 9.39 5.92
N ALA A 204 13.55 9.62 4.82
CA ALA A 204 14.35 10.83 4.62
C ALA A 204 13.50 12.07 4.23
N GLY A 205 12.20 11.88 3.99
CA GLY A 205 11.28 12.95 3.60
C GLY A 205 10.84 13.85 4.77
N ASP A 206 9.92 14.77 4.48
CA ASP A 206 9.34 15.64 5.52
C ASP A 206 8.51 14.82 6.52
N PRO A 207 8.73 14.98 7.83
CA PRO A 207 8.06 14.18 8.86
C PRO A 207 6.54 14.37 8.92
N VAL A 208 6.02 15.55 8.53
CA VAL A 208 4.58 15.81 8.49
C VAL A 208 3.94 15.07 7.31
N ALA A 209 4.58 15.11 6.15
CA ALA A 209 4.14 14.37 4.96
C ALA A 209 4.18 12.86 5.21
N PHE A 210 5.27 12.38 5.81
CA PHE A 210 5.45 10.99 6.19
C PHE A 210 4.36 10.53 7.17
N ALA A 211 4.11 11.29 8.24
CA ALA A 211 3.10 10.93 9.23
C ALA A 211 1.68 10.89 8.63
N TYR A 212 1.38 11.75 7.65
CA TYR A 212 0.09 11.71 6.95
C TYR A 212 -0.03 10.49 6.05
N ARG A 213 1.00 10.19 5.24
CA ARG A 213 1.09 8.96 4.42
C ARG A 213 0.96 7.71 5.28
N ALA A 214 1.69 7.65 6.39
CA ALA A 214 1.62 6.55 7.34
C ALA A 214 0.18 6.35 7.83
N GLN A 215 -0.53 7.39 8.26
CA GLN A 215 -1.91 7.26 8.73
C GLN A 215 -2.90 6.82 7.64
N THR A 216 -2.69 7.26 6.40
CA THR A 216 -3.64 7.08 5.28
C THR A 216 -3.33 5.86 4.39
N ARG A 217 -2.17 5.21 4.56
CA ARG A 217 -1.67 4.08 3.72
C ARG A 217 -2.65 2.94 3.48
N SER A 218 -3.53 2.65 4.43
CA SER A 218 -4.53 1.57 4.31
C SER A 218 -5.72 1.93 3.43
N LYS A 219 -5.89 3.24 3.15
CA LYS A 219 -7.07 3.87 2.53
C LYS A 219 -8.36 3.73 3.33
N ARG A 220 -8.28 3.29 4.60
CA ARG A 220 -9.42 3.25 5.55
C ARG A 220 -9.50 4.51 6.43
N VAL A 221 -8.47 5.34 6.38
CA VAL A 221 -8.36 6.63 7.04
C VAL A 221 -8.06 7.64 5.93
N GLY A 222 -8.94 8.61 5.76
CA GLY A 222 -8.75 9.74 4.84
C GLY A 222 -8.63 11.05 5.60
N TYR A 223 -8.38 12.14 4.87
CA TYR A 223 -8.15 13.47 5.43
C TYR A 223 -9.26 13.94 6.38
N SER A 224 -10.54 13.74 6.04
CA SER A 224 -11.65 14.14 6.92
C SER A 224 -11.61 13.44 8.29
N ARG A 225 -11.17 12.18 8.32
CA ARG A 225 -11.01 11.44 9.58
C ARG A 225 -9.83 12.00 10.36
N VAL A 226 -8.69 12.26 9.71
CA VAL A 226 -7.50 12.88 10.32
C VAL A 226 -7.87 14.25 10.91
N LYS A 227 -8.54 15.10 10.15
CA LYS A 227 -9.00 16.43 10.61
C LYS A 227 -9.93 16.35 11.83
N ARG A 228 -10.80 15.33 11.88
CA ARG A 228 -11.69 15.10 13.03
C ARG A 228 -10.96 14.56 14.26
N THR A 229 -10.02 13.62 14.09
CA THR A 229 -9.37 12.93 15.21
C THR A 229 -8.08 13.59 15.68
N ALA A 230 -7.45 14.41 14.84
CA ALA A 230 -6.17 15.08 15.08
C ALA A 230 -6.14 16.44 14.36
N PRO A 231 -6.97 17.42 14.76
CA PRO A 231 -7.09 18.72 14.09
C PRO A 231 -5.77 19.49 14.02
N ASP A 232 -4.97 19.46 15.08
CA ASP A 232 -3.67 20.15 15.12
C ASP A 232 -2.68 19.55 14.12
N PHE A 233 -2.70 18.22 13.96
CA PHE A 233 -1.88 17.55 12.95
C PHE A 233 -2.35 17.89 11.53
N ALA A 234 -3.67 17.92 11.29
CA ALA A 234 -4.22 18.31 10.00
C ALA A 234 -3.81 19.74 9.62
N ALA A 235 -3.85 20.69 10.56
CA ALA A 235 -3.39 22.06 10.32
C ALA A 235 -1.89 22.14 9.99
N ARG A 236 -1.05 21.34 10.67
CA ARG A 236 0.38 21.23 10.33
C ARG A 236 0.60 20.65 8.94
N TYR A 237 -0.18 19.63 8.56
CA TYR A 237 -0.16 19.04 7.23
C TYR A 237 -0.59 20.04 6.15
N ASP A 238 -1.66 20.79 6.37
CA ASP A 238 -2.12 21.84 5.45
C ASP A 238 -1.04 22.92 5.27
N SER A 239 -0.45 23.40 6.38
CA SER A 239 0.64 24.37 6.32
C SER A 239 1.88 23.82 5.61
N TRP A 240 2.22 22.55 5.80
CA TRP A 240 3.30 21.90 5.06
C TRP A 240 2.97 21.85 3.56
N LYS A 241 1.76 21.39 3.21
CA LYS A 241 1.24 21.28 1.84
C LYS A 241 1.28 22.62 1.12
N ASP A 242 0.88 23.69 1.78
CA ASP A 242 0.83 25.05 1.21
C ASP A 242 2.22 25.68 1.07
N ARG A 243 3.23 25.21 1.83
CA ARG A 243 4.63 25.63 1.74
C ARG A 243 5.44 24.83 0.72
N GLN A 244 4.91 23.71 0.23
CA GLN A 244 5.55 23.05 -0.90
C GLN A 244 5.56 24.04 -2.06
N PRO A 245 6.62 24.08 -2.89
CA PRO A 245 6.63 24.93 -4.07
C PRO A 245 5.28 24.79 -4.76
N PRO A 246 4.62 25.88 -5.23
CA PRO A 246 3.47 25.70 -6.10
C PRO A 246 3.97 24.73 -7.17
N ALA A 247 3.29 23.60 -7.33
CA ALA A 247 3.64 22.61 -8.34
C ALA A 247 3.96 23.41 -9.60
N ALA A 248 5.22 23.49 -10.02
CA ALA A 248 5.63 24.54 -10.98
C ALA A 248 5.10 24.27 -12.40
N GLY A 249 4.24 23.27 -12.53
CA GLY A 249 3.44 23.01 -13.70
C GLY A 249 1.99 22.71 -13.33
N PRO A 250 1.14 22.54 -14.34
CA PRO A 250 -0.31 22.60 -14.21
C PRO A 250 -0.96 21.42 -13.46
N VAL A 251 -0.18 20.42 -13.02
CA VAL A 251 -0.67 19.28 -12.23
C VAL A 251 -0.45 19.54 -10.74
N PRO A 252 -1.49 19.44 -9.87
CA PRO A 252 -1.31 19.64 -8.44
C PRO A 252 -0.38 18.59 -7.82
N THR A 253 0.39 19.01 -6.80
CA THR A 253 1.44 18.20 -6.16
C THR A 253 0.94 16.83 -5.70
N GLU A 254 -0.28 16.77 -5.17
CA GLU A 254 -0.87 15.57 -4.61
C GLU A 254 -1.26 14.53 -5.68
N TRP A 255 -1.20 14.88 -6.97
CA TRP A 255 -1.44 13.98 -8.11
C TRP A 255 -0.16 13.62 -8.86
N LEU A 256 1.00 14.18 -8.46
CA LEU A 256 2.28 13.85 -9.09
C LEU A 256 2.69 12.39 -8.83
N ASP A 257 2.21 11.78 -7.74
CA ASP A 257 2.45 10.37 -7.43
C ASP A 257 1.90 9.43 -8.51
N LEU A 258 0.88 9.83 -9.28
CA LEU A 258 0.35 9.05 -10.40
C LEU A 258 1.41 8.80 -11.47
N PHE A 259 2.37 9.72 -11.63
CA PHE A 259 3.52 9.54 -12.52
C PHE A 259 4.65 8.75 -11.86
N CYS A 260 4.61 8.45 -10.57
CA CYS A 260 5.60 7.59 -9.92
C CYS A 260 5.12 6.12 -9.84
N LYS A 261 3.81 5.91 -9.88
CA LYS A 261 3.18 4.59 -9.90
C LYS A 261 3.17 3.98 -11.31
N ARG A 262 2.88 2.68 -11.39
CA ARG A 262 2.56 1.98 -12.64
C ARG A 262 1.14 2.32 -13.13
N SER A 263 0.81 3.60 -13.18
CA SER A 263 -0.47 4.12 -13.67
C SER A 263 -0.47 4.12 -15.19
N PHE A 264 -1.58 3.73 -15.81
CA PHE A 264 -1.73 3.85 -17.26
C PHE A 264 -2.53 5.10 -17.59
N GLY A 265 -2.09 5.80 -18.63
CA GLY A 265 -2.86 6.87 -19.23
C GLY A 265 -3.76 6.34 -20.35
N HIS A 266 -4.97 6.85 -20.47
CA HIS A 266 -5.87 6.62 -21.60
C HIS A 266 -5.84 7.82 -22.52
N LEU A 267 -4.96 7.79 -23.52
CA LEU A 267 -4.76 8.89 -24.45
C LEU A 267 -5.87 8.89 -25.50
N ALA A 268 -6.69 9.93 -25.48
CA ALA A 268 -7.68 10.25 -26.49
C ALA A 268 -7.08 11.19 -27.55
N THR A 269 -7.14 10.74 -28.79
CA THR A 269 -6.82 11.47 -30.01
C THR A 269 -8.04 11.51 -30.91
N LEU A 270 -8.03 12.32 -31.97
CA LEU A 270 -9.15 12.39 -32.93
C LEU A 270 -8.80 11.68 -34.24
N MET A 271 -9.70 10.82 -34.70
CA MET A 271 -9.72 10.26 -36.05
C MET A 271 -9.98 11.36 -37.09
N SER A 272 -9.70 11.10 -38.37
CA SER A 272 -9.94 12.07 -39.46
C SER A 272 -11.38 12.55 -39.54
N ASP A 273 -12.35 11.68 -39.26
CA ASP A 273 -13.79 11.96 -39.20
C ASP A 273 -14.26 12.65 -37.91
N GLY A 274 -13.34 12.92 -36.96
CA GLY A 274 -13.63 13.58 -35.68
C GLY A 274 -14.05 12.64 -34.55
N THR A 275 -14.15 11.33 -34.79
CA THR A 275 -14.45 10.35 -33.74
C THR A 275 -13.25 10.16 -32.79
N PRO A 276 -13.48 9.81 -31.51
CA PRO A 276 -12.39 9.62 -30.55
C PRO A 276 -11.68 8.28 -30.78
N HIS A 277 -10.36 8.32 -30.72
CA HIS A 277 -9.48 7.15 -30.68
C HIS A 277 -8.71 7.14 -29.35
N VAL A 278 -9.08 6.21 -28.47
CA VAL A 278 -8.54 6.11 -27.11
C VAL A 278 -7.64 4.88 -27.00
N THR A 279 -6.42 5.07 -26.49
CA THR A 279 -5.46 3.97 -26.34
C THR A 279 -4.69 4.07 -25.02
N PRO A 280 -4.40 2.94 -24.34
CA PRO A 280 -3.54 2.95 -23.16
C PRO A 280 -2.12 3.35 -23.55
N VAL A 281 -1.48 4.13 -22.68
CA VAL A 281 -0.10 4.61 -22.79
C VAL A 281 0.57 4.61 -21.42
N TRP A 282 1.90 4.47 -21.43
CA TRP A 282 2.68 4.85 -20.25
C TRP A 282 2.78 6.36 -20.19
N VAL A 283 2.81 6.91 -18.99
CA VAL A 283 2.81 8.34 -18.72
C VAL A 283 4.00 8.75 -17.88
N ASP A 284 4.52 9.94 -18.13
CA ASP A 284 5.57 10.55 -17.32
C ASP A 284 5.32 12.05 -17.15
N TYR A 285 6.11 12.71 -16.32
CA TYR A 285 5.98 14.15 -16.10
C TYR A 285 7.34 14.82 -15.90
N ASP A 286 7.65 15.84 -16.70
CA ASP A 286 8.92 16.57 -16.61
C ASP A 286 8.88 17.80 -15.68
N GLY A 287 7.79 17.94 -14.90
CA GLY A 287 7.51 19.11 -14.09
C GLY A 287 6.62 20.14 -14.78
N THR A 288 6.50 20.08 -16.11
CA THR A 288 5.70 21.05 -16.90
C THR A 288 4.81 20.41 -17.97
N HIS A 289 5.24 19.29 -18.55
CA HIS A 289 4.56 18.55 -19.60
C HIS A 289 4.27 17.12 -19.15
N VAL A 290 3.11 16.61 -19.56
CA VAL A 290 2.87 15.17 -19.51
C VAL A 290 3.54 14.53 -20.71
N LEU A 291 4.38 13.53 -20.45
CA LEU A 291 5.13 12.83 -21.48
C LEU A 291 4.44 11.52 -21.84
N VAL A 292 4.36 11.25 -23.14
CA VAL A 292 3.91 9.97 -23.68
C VAL A 292 4.93 9.52 -24.71
N ASN A 293 5.17 8.21 -24.77
CA ASN A 293 6.07 7.60 -25.75
C ASN A 293 5.28 6.71 -26.71
N SER A 294 5.54 6.82 -28.02
CA SER A 294 4.93 5.98 -29.05
C SER A 294 5.95 5.70 -30.16
N ALA A 295 5.55 4.93 -31.17
CA ALA A 295 6.34 4.72 -32.38
C ALA A 295 5.79 5.53 -33.55
N ARG A 296 6.71 6.01 -34.39
CA ARG A 296 6.39 6.68 -35.66
C ARG A 296 5.50 5.80 -36.54
N GLY A 297 4.52 6.41 -37.19
CA GLY A 297 3.58 5.74 -38.10
C GLY A 297 2.37 5.08 -37.43
N ARG A 298 2.33 4.95 -36.10
CA ARG A 298 1.11 4.50 -35.39
C ARG A 298 -0.01 5.52 -35.55
N LEU A 299 -1.27 5.09 -35.43
CA LEU A 299 -2.42 6.00 -35.56
C LEU A 299 -2.32 7.20 -34.62
N LYS A 300 -1.99 6.98 -33.33
CA LYS A 300 -1.82 8.07 -32.37
C LYS A 300 -0.70 9.05 -32.72
N ASP A 301 0.38 8.59 -33.38
CA ASP A 301 1.45 9.45 -33.89
C ASP A 301 0.91 10.37 -34.99
N LYS A 302 0.28 9.77 -36.02
CA LYS A 302 -0.34 10.51 -37.13
C LYS A 302 -1.41 11.49 -36.65
N HIS A 303 -2.22 11.11 -35.66
CA HIS A 303 -3.23 11.99 -35.08
C HIS A 303 -2.60 13.17 -34.36
N MET A 304 -1.60 12.94 -33.51
CA MET A 304 -0.94 14.01 -32.76
C MET A 304 -0.13 14.96 -33.65
N GLU A 305 0.42 14.47 -34.77
CA GLU A 305 1.05 15.33 -35.79
C GLU A 305 0.01 16.23 -36.49
N ALA A 306 -1.13 15.66 -36.91
CA ALA A 306 -2.14 16.40 -37.66
C ALA A 306 -3.03 17.28 -36.76
N ARG A 307 -3.27 16.86 -35.52
CA ARG A 307 -4.22 17.44 -34.56
C ARG A 307 -3.62 17.34 -33.16
N PRO A 308 -2.89 18.39 -32.71
CA PRO A 308 -2.10 18.31 -31.48
C PRO A 308 -2.96 18.33 -30.21
N ASP A 309 -4.24 18.73 -30.28
CA ASP A 309 -5.12 18.75 -29.11
C ASP A 309 -5.53 17.32 -28.71
N VAL A 310 -5.23 16.96 -27.47
CA VAL A 310 -5.43 15.64 -26.89
C VAL A 310 -6.08 15.74 -25.51
N ALA A 311 -6.70 14.64 -25.09
CA ALA A 311 -7.09 14.41 -23.70
C ALA A 311 -6.42 13.14 -23.18
N LEU A 312 -6.05 13.13 -21.91
CA LEU A 312 -5.39 12.02 -21.25
C LEU A 312 -5.99 11.88 -19.85
N GLU A 313 -6.59 10.74 -19.58
CA GLU A 313 -6.97 10.37 -18.22
C GLU A 313 -5.91 9.44 -17.66
N ILE A 314 -5.50 9.65 -16.41
CA ILE A 314 -4.53 8.83 -15.69
C ILE A 314 -5.21 8.35 -14.42
N GLN A 315 -5.55 7.07 -14.39
CA GLN A 315 -6.21 6.44 -13.26
C GLN A 315 -5.19 6.00 -12.22
N ASP A 316 -5.48 6.19 -10.94
CA ASP A 316 -4.70 5.58 -9.86
C ASP A 316 -4.88 4.05 -9.91
N PRO A 317 -3.81 3.26 -10.13
CA PRO A 317 -3.91 1.80 -10.18
C PRO A 317 -4.39 1.20 -8.86
N ASP A 318 -4.27 1.95 -7.75
CA ASP A 318 -4.66 1.52 -6.43
C ASP A 318 -6.05 2.05 -6.02
N ASN A 319 -6.66 2.95 -6.79
CA ASN A 319 -7.98 3.53 -6.52
C ASN A 319 -8.64 3.97 -7.84
N PRO A 320 -9.55 3.17 -8.43
CA PRO A 320 -10.15 3.50 -9.73
C PRO A 320 -11.00 4.77 -9.71
N ASN A 321 -11.40 5.23 -8.52
CA ASN A 321 -12.11 6.50 -8.35
C ASN A 321 -11.17 7.68 -8.14
N ARG A 322 -9.85 7.51 -8.13
CA ARG A 322 -8.89 8.62 -8.09
C ARG A 322 -8.22 8.74 -9.44
N TYR A 323 -8.37 9.89 -10.08
CA TYR A 323 -7.81 10.10 -11.41
C TYR A 323 -7.42 11.54 -11.68
N LEU A 324 -6.53 11.70 -12.66
CA LEU A 324 -6.11 12.97 -13.23
C LEU A 324 -6.53 13.01 -14.70
N LEU A 325 -7.32 14.00 -15.08
CA LEU A 325 -7.71 14.27 -16.45
C LEU A 325 -7.01 15.52 -16.95
N VAL A 326 -6.22 15.35 -18.00
CA VAL A 326 -5.42 16.39 -18.63
C VAL A 326 -5.95 16.61 -20.05
N ARG A 327 -6.33 17.85 -20.38
CA ARG A 327 -6.53 18.28 -21.76
C ARG A 327 -5.44 19.28 -22.12
N GLY A 328 -4.84 19.11 -23.28
CA GLY A 328 -3.69 19.91 -23.68
C GLY A 328 -3.37 19.78 -25.16
N ALA A 329 -2.29 20.43 -25.57
CA ALA A 329 -1.75 20.28 -26.92
C ALA A 329 -0.38 19.62 -26.86
N VAL A 330 -0.06 18.77 -27.84
CA VAL A 330 1.30 18.29 -28.07
C VAL A 330 2.18 19.48 -28.46
N ALA A 331 3.08 19.87 -27.57
CA ALA A 331 3.98 21.01 -27.74
C ALA A 331 5.24 20.65 -28.53
N SER A 332 5.71 19.40 -28.42
CA SER A 332 6.81 18.89 -29.23
C SER A 332 6.74 17.38 -29.40
N ILE A 333 7.35 16.92 -30.51
CA ILE A 333 7.56 15.51 -30.85
C ILE A 333 9.06 15.36 -31.11
N SER A 334 9.74 14.49 -30.35
CA SER A 334 11.20 14.29 -30.43
C SER A 334 11.51 12.81 -30.68
N GLU A 335 12.41 12.52 -31.61
CA GLU A 335 13.01 11.18 -31.79
C GLU A 335 14.30 11.04 -30.95
N ALA A 336 14.99 12.15 -30.65
CA ALA A 336 16.31 12.15 -30.01
C ALA A 336 16.30 11.59 -28.59
N ASP A 337 15.28 11.94 -27.80
CA ASP A 337 15.21 11.61 -26.37
C ASP A 337 14.23 10.45 -26.10
N ALA A 338 13.62 9.90 -27.16
CA ALA A 338 12.51 8.97 -27.03
C ALA A 338 12.95 7.59 -26.51
N ASP A 339 14.13 7.12 -26.91
CA ASP A 339 14.65 5.84 -26.44
C ASP A 339 15.12 5.92 -24.98
N GLU A 340 15.86 6.98 -24.63
CA GLU A 340 16.31 7.23 -23.26
C GLU A 340 15.13 7.35 -22.30
N GLN A 341 14.12 8.13 -22.67
CA GLN A 341 12.93 8.30 -21.85
C GLN A 341 12.15 6.98 -21.70
N LEU A 342 12.03 6.17 -22.76
CA LEU A 342 11.36 4.87 -22.68
C LEU A 342 12.11 3.89 -21.76
N ASP A 343 13.44 3.88 -21.82
CA ASP A 343 14.28 3.09 -20.93
C ASP A 343 14.10 3.53 -19.48
N ALA A 344 14.09 4.84 -19.19
CA ALA A 344 13.86 5.38 -17.85
C ALA A 344 12.49 4.98 -17.27
N MET A 345 11.47 4.76 -18.11
CA MET A 345 10.17 4.25 -17.66
C MET A 345 10.14 2.74 -17.44
N SER A 346 11.05 1.98 -18.05
CA SER A 346 11.03 0.51 -18.03
C SER A 346 11.06 -0.09 -16.61
N PRO A 347 11.83 0.42 -15.64
CA PRO A 347 11.79 -0.08 -14.26
C PRO A 347 10.39 0.01 -13.66
N ARG A 348 9.67 1.11 -13.91
CA ARG A 348 8.32 1.37 -13.38
C ARG A 348 7.24 0.50 -14.01
N TYR A 349 7.34 0.21 -15.32
CA TYR A 349 6.26 -0.49 -16.04
C TYR A 349 6.53 -1.96 -16.37
N LEU A 350 7.78 -2.39 -16.40
CA LEU A 350 8.16 -3.76 -16.77
C LEU A 350 9.02 -4.45 -15.71
N ASN A 351 9.43 -3.76 -14.64
CA ASN A 351 10.42 -4.23 -13.68
C ASN A 351 11.72 -4.68 -14.38
N ARG A 352 12.19 -3.87 -15.35
CA ARG A 352 13.43 -4.11 -16.12
C ARG A 352 14.20 -2.82 -16.27
N GLU A 353 15.52 -2.89 -16.22
CA GLU A 353 16.42 -1.74 -16.34
C GLU A 353 16.16 -0.93 -17.63
N LYS A 354 15.93 -1.61 -18.76
CA LYS A 354 15.70 -1.00 -20.08
C LYS A 354 14.55 -1.65 -20.82
N TYR A 355 14.00 -0.93 -21.80
CA TYR A 355 12.92 -1.44 -22.64
C TYR A 355 13.42 -2.60 -23.51
N PRO A 356 12.80 -3.79 -23.45
CA PRO A 356 13.35 -4.96 -24.13
C PRO A 356 13.33 -4.83 -25.65
N ALA A 357 14.46 -5.12 -26.31
CA ALA A 357 14.55 -5.14 -27.78
C ALA A 357 13.52 -6.09 -28.41
N GLY A 358 13.21 -7.22 -27.76
CA GLY A 358 12.20 -8.18 -28.23
C GLY A 358 10.75 -7.68 -28.15
N MET A 359 10.49 -6.52 -27.55
CA MET A 359 9.18 -5.86 -27.56
C MET A 359 9.07 -4.77 -28.65
N ARG A 360 10.12 -4.57 -29.46
CA ARG A 360 10.12 -3.65 -30.59
C ARG A 360 9.78 -4.36 -31.89
N PHE A 361 9.10 -3.64 -32.79
CA PHE A 361 9.02 -4.08 -34.18
C PHE A 361 10.34 -3.77 -34.93
N PRO A 362 10.72 -4.58 -35.94
CA PRO A 362 11.85 -4.28 -36.79
C PRO A 362 11.72 -2.88 -37.44
N GLY A 363 12.74 -2.04 -37.30
CA GLY A 363 12.73 -0.67 -37.81
C GLY A 363 11.86 0.32 -37.03
N GLU A 364 11.38 -0.05 -35.84
CA GLU A 364 10.58 0.86 -34.99
C GLU A 364 11.41 2.08 -34.56
N VAL A 365 10.93 3.27 -34.93
CA VAL A 365 11.48 4.56 -34.47
C VAL A 365 10.60 5.11 -33.36
N ARG A 366 11.17 5.30 -32.16
CA ARG A 366 10.45 5.84 -30.99
C ARG A 366 10.34 7.35 -31.09
N ARG A 367 9.23 7.88 -30.56
CA ARG A 367 8.93 9.31 -30.45
C ARG A 367 8.40 9.63 -29.06
N LEU A 368 8.91 10.71 -28.51
CA LEU A 368 8.48 11.33 -27.27
C LEU A 368 7.56 12.52 -27.59
N TYR A 369 6.38 12.52 -27.00
CA TYR A 369 5.39 13.57 -27.15
C TYR A 369 5.30 14.34 -25.84
N LYS A 370 5.59 15.64 -25.87
CA LYS A 370 5.42 16.52 -24.71
C LYS A 370 4.07 17.20 -24.80
N ILE A 371 3.12 16.81 -23.95
CA ILE A 371 1.79 17.38 -23.90
C ILE A 371 1.81 18.53 -22.90
N LYS A 372 1.57 19.76 -23.37
CA LYS A 372 1.41 20.94 -22.52
C LYS A 372 -0.03 21.00 -22.01
N PRO A 373 -0.27 20.82 -20.70
CA PRO A 373 -1.63 20.88 -20.18
C PRO A 373 -2.23 22.29 -20.32
N LYS A 374 -3.46 22.36 -20.84
CA LYS A 374 -4.30 23.57 -20.90
C LYS A 374 -5.37 23.56 -19.81
N SER A 375 -5.86 22.38 -19.46
CA SER A 375 -6.87 22.16 -18.44
C SER A 375 -6.54 20.87 -17.71
N VAL A 376 -6.54 20.94 -16.38
CA VAL A 376 -6.30 19.81 -15.51
C VAL A 376 -7.49 19.71 -14.56
N VAL A 377 -8.13 18.56 -14.58
CA VAL A 377 -9.23 18.19 -13.70
C VAL A 377 -8.79 16.96 -12.94
N PHE A 378 -9.10 16.90 -11.67
CA PHE A 378 -8.77 15.77 -10.83
C PHE A 378 -9.97 15.41 -9.97
N TRP A 379 -10.01 14.15 -9.56
CA TRP A 379 -11.08 13.64 -8.72
C TRP A 379 -10.50 12.67 -7.71
N ASP A 380 -10.91 12.83 -6.46
CA ASP A 380 -10.72 11.86 -5.38
C ASP A 380 -12.02 11.81 -4.56
N PRO A 381 -12.73 10.67 -4.47
CA PRO A 381 -13.96 10.57 -3.69
C PRO A 381 -13.74 10.75 -2.18
N PHE A 382 -12.49 10.82 -1.71
CA PHE A 382 -12.16 10.93 -0.30
C PHE A 382 -11.52 12.27 0.11
N GLY A 383 -11.46 13.25 -0.80
CA GLY A 383 -11.02 14.62 -0.55
C GLY A 383 -9.74 14.98 -1.26
#